data_AF-A0A6B3I5R4-F1
#
_entry.id   AF-A0A6B3I5R4-F1
#
_cell.length_a   1.000
_cell.length_b   1.000
_cell.length_c   1.000
_cell.angle_alpha   90.00
_cell.angle_beta   90.00
_cell.angle_gamma   90.00
#
_symmetry.space_group_name_H-M   'P 1'
#
loop_
_entity.id
_entity.type
_entity.pdbx_description
1 polymer ?
#
loop_
_entity_poly.entity_id
_entity_poly.type
_entity_poly.pdbx_seq_one_letter_code
_entity_poly.pdbx_strand_id
1 'polypeptide(L)' 'MTVTEDSPELAPGIDEFGPGIDPERLAVCLSVLDELDDIEVDHPDAIAVRRATAGIYRTVKQRRRQERRA' A
#
# COMPACT_ATOMS: atom_id res chain seq x y z
N MET A 1 -6.70 30.13 -31.86
CA MET A 1 -5.54 29.54 -31.17
C MET A 1 -5.87 29.51 -29.69
N THR A 2 -6.39 28.38 -29.21
CA THR A 2 -6.66 28.17 -27.78
C THR A 2 -5.56 27.27 -27.24
N VAL A 3 -4.58 27.91 -26.60
CA VAL A 3 -3.65 27.25 -25.68
C VAL A 3 -4.38 27.23 -24.34
N THR A 4 -4.72 26.04 -23.87
CA THR A 4 -5.02 25.78 -22.46
C THR A 4 -4.22 24.56 -22.11
N GLU A 5 -3.02 24.81 -21.61
CA GLU A 5 -2.24 23.86 -20.82
C GLU A 5 -3.01 23.61 -19.54
N ASP A 6 -3.86 22.58 -19.53
CA ASP A 6 -4.42 22.01 -18.32
C ASP A 6 -3.48 20.88 -17.88
N SER A 7 -2.31 21.29 -17.37
CA SER A 7 -1.42 20.39 -16.65
C SER A 7 -1.95 20.32 -15.22
N PRO A 8 -2.42 19.15 -14.74
CA PRO A 8 -2.85 19.06 -13.36
C PRO A 8 -1.59 19.17 -12.50
N GLU A 9 -1.44 20.28 -11.80
CA GLU A 9 -0.43 20.47 -10.76
C GLU A 9 -0.63 19.35 -9.73
N LEU A 10 0.26 18.34 -9.78
CA LEU A 10 0.34 17.31 -8.76
C LEU A 10 0.53 18.00 -7.40
N ALA A 11 -0.35 17.66 -6.47
CA ALA A 11 -0.43 18.26 -5.14
C ALA A 11 0.94 18.37 -4.43
N PRO A 12 1.26 19.50 -3.77
CA PRO A 12 2.51 19.70 -3.07
C PRO A 12 2.46 18.94 -1.74
N GLY A 13 2.92 17.69 -1.74
CA GLY A 13 3.03 16.87 -0.53
C GLY A 13 3.90 15.61 -0.69
N ILE A 14 4.49 15.41 -1.86
CA ILE A 14 5.26 14.20 -2.20
C ILE A 14 6.72 14.24 -1.71
N ASP A 15 7.22 15.38 -1.24
CA ASP A 15 8.64 15.56 -0.92
C ASP A 15 9.04 15.12 0.51
N GLU A 16 8.10 14.95 1.44
CA GLU A 16 8.43 14.63 2.85
C GLU A 16 8.71 13.14 3.10
N PHE A 17 8.16 12.25 2.26
CA PHE A 17 8.23 10.79 2.44
C PHE A 17 9.06 10.06 1.36
N GLY A 18 9.70 10.82 0.45
CA GLY A 18 10.41 10.29 -0.71
C GLY A 18 9.49 9.86 -1.86
N PRO A 19 10.04 9.37 -2.98
CA PRO A 19 9.22 8.94 -4.10
C PRO A 19 8.29 7.81 -3.66
N GLY A 20 6.99 8.06 -3.76
CA GLY A 20 5.94 7.09 -3.43
C GLY A 20 5.97 5.86 -4.34
N ILE A 21 5.12 4.88 -4.03
CA ILE A 21 4.87 3.75 -4.93
C ILE A 21 4.15 4.30 -6.17
N ASP A 22 4.59 3.86 -7.35
CA ASP A 22 3.89 4.11 -8.61
C ASP A 22 2.38 3.83 -8.46
N PRO A 23 1.49 4.81 -8.72
CA PRO A 23 0.05 4.68 -8.51
C PRO A 23 -0.57 3.46 -9.19
N GLU A 24 -0.11 3.11 -10.40
CA GLU A 24 -0.63 1.95 -11.13
C GLU A 24 -0.27 0.65 -10.42
N ARG A 25 0.98 0.54 -9.95
CA ARG A 25 1.44 -0.62 -9.18
C ARG A 25 0.73 -0.72 -7.83
N LEU A 26 0.45 0.42 -7.19
CA LEU A 26 -0.31 0.47 -5.95
C LEU A 26 -1.74 -0.01 -6.18
N ALA A 27 -2.40 0.44 -7.24
CA ALA A 27 -3.76 0.00 -7.59
C ALA A 27 -3.83 -1.52 -7.77
N VAL A 28 -2.86 -2.12 -8.48
CA VAL A 28 -2.76 -3.58 -8.64
C VAL A 28 -2.53 -4.29 -7.30
N CYS A 29 -1.69 -3.73 -6.43
CA CYS A 29 -1.46 -4.32 -5.11
C CYS A 29 -2.74 -4.35 -4.28
N LEU A 30 -3.51 -3.26 -4.30
CA LEU A 30 -4.78 -3.16 -3.59
C LEU A 30 -5.84 -4.10 -4.17
N SER A 31 -5.94 -4.22 -5.50
CA SER A 31 -6.89 -5.16 -6.11
C SER A 31 -6.60 -6.61 -5.72
N VAL A 32 -5.32 -7.00 -5.69
CA VAL A 32 -4.92 -8.34 -5.23
C VAL A 32 -5.28 -8.56 -3.76
N LEU A 33 -5.17 -7.52 -2.92
CA LEU A 33 -5.56 -7.63 -1.51
C LEU A 33 -7.09 -7.76 -1.36
N ASP A 34 -7.87 -7.07 -2.18
CA ASP A 34 -9.34 -7.20 -2.18
C ASP A 34 -9.77 -8.61 -2.60
N GLU A 35 -9.12 -9.21 -3.59
CA GLU A 35 -9.39 -10.58 -4.03
C GLU A 35 -9.10 -11.64 -2.95
N LEU A 36 -8.18 -11.37 -2.01
CA LEU A 36 -7.86 -12.31 -0.94
C LEU A 36 -9.00 -12.54 0.05
N ASP A 37 -9.92 -11.58 0.20
CA ASP A 37 -11.05 -11.70 1.12
C ASP A 37 -12.04 -12.79 0.65
N ASP A 38 -12.06 -13.10 -0.65
CA ASP A 38 -12.91 -14.13 -1.24
C ASP A 38 -12.22 -15.50 -1.35
N ILE A 39 -10.91 -15.57 -1.12
CA ILE A 39 -10.10 -16.80 -1.29
C ILE A 39 -10.00 -17.57 0.03
N GLU A 40 -10.09 -18.90 -0.04
CA GLU A 40 -9.90 -19.77 1.11
C GLU A 40 -8.52 -19.61 1.77
N VAL A 41 -8.49 -19.68 3.10
CA VAL A 41 -7.31 -19.42 3.93
C VAL A 41 -6.11 -20.33 3.61
N ASP A 42 -6.38 -21.53 3.11
CA ASP A 42 -5.39 -22.56 2.77
C ASP A 42 -4.97 -22.53 1.29
N HIS A 43 -5.52 -21.59 0.50
CA HIS A 43 -5.11 -21.40 -0.88
C HIS A 43 -3.63 -21.00 -0.98
N PRO A 44 -2.85 -21.53 -1.93
CA PRO A 44 -1.44 -21.20 -2.09
C PRO A 44 -1.19 -19.70 -2.23
N ASP A 45 -2.06 -18.97 -2.93
CA ASP A 45 -1.91 -17.52 -3.13
C ASP A 45 -2.18 -16.72 -1.86
N ALA A 46 -3.18 -17.11 -1.06
CA ALA A 46 -3.44 -16.52 0.24
C ALA A 46 -2.26 -16.74 1.21
N ILE A 47 -1.64 -17.92 1.15
CA ILE A 47 -0.42 -18.22 1.92
C ILE A 47 0.76 -17.38 1.42
N ALA A 48 0.92 -17.23 0.11
CA ALA A 48 2.00 -16.43 -0.48
C ALA A 48 1.92 -14.96 -0.06
N VAL A 49 0.75 -14.33 -0.19
CA VAL A 49 0.58 -12.93 0.21
C VAL A 49 0.73 -12.76 1.72
N ARG A 50 0.18 -13.67 2.54
CA ARG A 50 0.35 -13.62 4.00
C ARG A 50 1.82 -13.68 4.41
N ARG A 51 2.63 -14.52 3.74
CA ARG A 51 4.08 -14.60 4.00
C ARG A 51 4.79 -13.30 3.62
N ALA A 52 4.42 -12.69 2.51
CA ALA A 52 4.98 -11.40 2.08
C ALA A 52 4.63 -10.26 3.05
N THR A 53 3.40 -10.22 3.56
CA THR A 53 2.91 -9.13 4.44
C THR A 53 3.22 -9.34 5.92
N ALA A 54 3.56 -10.56 6.35
CA ALA A 54 3.80 -10.89 7.75
C ALA A 54 4.85 -9.99 8.43
N GLY A 55 5.91 -9.60 7.70
CA GLY A 55 6.95 -8.70 8.21
C GLY A 55 6.40 -7.31 8.53
N ILE A 56 5.59 -6.75 7.64
CA ILE A 56 4.93 -5.45 7.81
C ILE A 56 4.00 -5.49 9.03
N TYR A 57 3.14 -6.51 9.11
CA TYR A 57 2.23 -6.68 10.23
C TYR A 57 2.96 -6.77 11.58
N ARG A 58 4.06 -7.54 11.64
CA ARG A 58 4.87 -7.67 12.86
C ARG A 58 5.44 -6.33 13.30
N THR A 59 6.01 -5.55 12.38
CA THR A 59 6.57 -4.22 12.68
C THR A 59 5.51 -3.27 13.21
N VAL A 60 4.33 -3.20 12.57
CA VAL A 60 3.22 -2.35 13.03
C VAL A 60 2.75 -2.77 14.42
N LYS A 61 2.59 -4.09 14.65
CA LYS A 61 2.19 -4.63 15.95
C LYS A 61 3.22 -4.30 17.05
N GLN A 62 4.51 -4.37 16.73
CA GLN A 62 5.58 -4.02 17.67
C GLN A 62 5.58 -2.53 18.01
N ARG A 63 5.46 -1.64 17.01
CA ARG A 63 5.37 -0.19 17.20
C ARG A 63 4.20 0.18 18.13
N ARG A 64 3.00 -0.34 17.86
CA ARG A 64 1.81 -0.14 18.71
C ARG A 64 2.01 -0.60 20.16
N ARG A 65 2.84 -1.64 20.40
CA ARG A 65 3.15 -2.11 21.75
C ARG A 65 4.13 -1.18 22.48
N GLN A 66 5.07 -0.58 21.75
CA GLN A 66 6.04 0.37 22.32
C GLN A 66 5.36 1.67 22.70
N GLU A 67 4.49 2.20 21.83
CA GLU A 67 3.69 3.40 22.10
C GLU A 67 2.80 3.28 23.35
N ARG A 68 2.25 2.10 23.62
CA ARG A 68 1.44 1.84 24.84
C ARG A 68 2.25 1.72 26.14
N ARG A 69 3.59 1.64 26.04
CA ARG A 69 4.49 1.47 27.19
C ARG A 69 5.27 2.74 27.52
N ALA A 70 5.28 3.73 26.62
CA ALA A 70 5.79 5.07 26.82
C ALA A 70 4.71 5.95 27.46
#